data_AF-A0A2G5RM68-F1
#
_entry.id   AF-A0A2G5RM68-F1
#
_cell.length_a   1.000
_cell.length_b   1.000
_cell.length_c   1.000
_cell.angle_alpha   90.00
_cell.angle_beta   90.00
_cell.angle_gamma   90.00
#
_symmetry.space_group_name_H-M   'P 1'
#
loop_
_entity.id
_entity.type
_entity.pdbx_description
1 polymer ?
#
loop_
_entity_poly.entity_id
_entity_poly.type
_entity_poly.pdbx_seq_one_letter_code
_entity_poly.pdbx_strand_id
1 'polypeptide(L)'
;MAKYHRILINGEPYYREYRYGSDSYGEMLSEEELVHMLLEEVVDEEIDMNEREIEAALRRIPDYQDRQILQNYIRYLERVHRE
;
A
#
# COMPACT_ATOMS: atom_id res chain seq x y z
N MET A 1 -13.19 0.74 -11.17
CA MET A 1 -12.34 1.83 -10.68
C MET A 1 -12.90 3.15 -11.15
N ALA A 2 -13.19 4.02 -10.19
CA ALA A 2 -13.55 5.40 -10.47
C ALA A 2 -12.39 6.13 -11.16
N LYS A 3 -12.70 7.16 -11.96
CA LYS A 3 -11.69 8.02 -12.58
C LYS A 3 -11.73 9.40 -11.92
N TYR A 4 -10.56 9.93 -11.64
CA TYR A 4 -10.40 11.24 -11.01
C TYR A 4 -9.76 12.22 -11.98
N HIS A 5 -10.24 13.45 -12.00
CA HIS A 5 -9.57 14.56 -12.67
C HIS A 5 -8.72 15.32 -11.66
N ARG A 6 -7.50 15.68 -12.06
CA ARG A 6 -6.62 16.56 -11.30
C ARG A 6 -6.92 18.01 -11.68
N ILE A 7 -7.05 18.85 -10.67
CA ILE A 7 -7.36 20.27 -10.75
C ILE A 7 -6.24 21.02 -10.05
N LEU A 8 -5.71 22.09 -10.66
CA LEU A 8 -4.69 22.94 -10.05
C LEU A 8 -5.32 24.26 -9.64
N ILE A 9 -5.24 24.63 -8.36
CA ILE A 9 -5.71 25.91 -7.84
C ILE A 9 -4.52 26.58 -7.16
N ASN A 10 -4.07 27.72 -7.70
CA ASN A 10 -2.89 28.45 -7.20
C ASN A 10 -1.60 27.59 -7.11
N GLY A 11 -1.48 26.57 -7.95
CA GLY A 11 -0.34 25.62 -7.94
C GLY A 11 -0.56 24.39 -7.05
N GLU A 12 -1.56 24.42 -6.18
CA GLU A 12 -1.91 23.29 -5.30
C GLU A 12 -2.80 22.27 -6.04
N PRO A 13 -2.49 20.96 -5.97
CA PRO A 13 -3.27 19.91 -6.61
C PRO A 13 -4.48 19.48 -5.79
N TYR A 14 -5.61 19.35 -6.47
CA TYR A 14 -6.85 18.79 -5.97
C TYR A 14 -7.39 17.74 -6.95
N TYR A 15 -8.25 16.87 -6.47
CA TYR A 15 -8.79 15.75 -7.24
C TYR A 15 -10.30 15.66 -7.07
N ARG A 16 -11.00 15.31 -8.15
CA ARG A 16 -12.46 15.08 -8.11
C ARG A 16 -12.81 13.85 -8.90
N GLU A 17 -13.64 12.99 -8.33
CA GLU A 17 -14.25 11.87 -9.05
C GLU A 17 -15.10 12.42 -10.21
N TYR A 18 -14.91 11.89 -11.42
CA TYR A 18 -15.73 12.26 -12.56
C TYR A 18 -16.71 11.13 -12.91
N ARG A 19 -18.01 11.46 -12.82
CA ARG A 19 -19.11 10.54 -13.05
C ARG A 19 -19.64 10.70 -14.48
N TYR A 20 -19.10 9.91 -15.40
CA TYR A 20 -19.45 9.95 -16.82
C TYR A 20 -20.95 9.81 -17.10
N GLY A 21 -21.69 9.05 -16.27
CA GLY A 21 -23.12 8.83 -16.47
C GLY A 21 -24.00 10.07 -16.20
N SER A 22 -23.53 11.00 -15.36
CA SER A 22 -24.26 12.20 -14.95
C SER A 22 -23.56 13.49 -15.32
N ASP A 23 -22.44 13.41 -16.04
CA ASP A 23 -21.53 14.51 -16.37
C ASP A 23 -21.30 15.43 -15.16
N SER A 24 -20.96 14.83 -14.02
CA SER A 24 -20.85 15.54 -12.76
C SER A 24 -19.59 15.16 -12.00
N TYR A 25 -19.21 16.05 -11.09
CA TYR A 25 -18.06 15.86 -10.23
C TYR A 25 -18.48 15.55 -8.80
N GLY A 26 -17.77 14.61 -8.18
CA GLY A 26 -17.84 14.37 -6.75
C GLY A 26 -17.20 15.49 -5.92
N GLU A 27 -16.91 15.17 -4.66
CA GLU A 27 -16.22 16.05 -3.72
C GLU A 27 -14.82 16.42 -4.20
N MET A 28 -14.32 17.57 -3.73
CA MET A 28 -12.95 18.00 -3.94
C MET A 28 -12.06 17.41 -2.84
N LEU A 29 -11.08 16.63 -3.26
CA LEU A 29 -10.15 15.92 -2.40
C LEU A 29 -8.74 16.51 -2.59
N SER A 30 -7.99 16.60 -1.51
CA SER A 30 -6.54 16.69 -1.53
C SER A 30 -5.91 15.37 -2.01
N GLU A 31 -4.60 15.39 -2.24
CA GLU A 31 -3.85 14.18 -2.59
C GLU A 31 -3.91 13.13 -1.48
N GLU A 32 -3.74 13.55 -0.23
CA GLU A 32 -3.77 12.66 0.94
C GLU A 32 -5.13 11.97 1.08
N GLU A 33 -6.23 12.74 0.95
CA GLU A 33 -7.59 12.19 1.00
C GLU A 33 -7.86 11.20 -0.12
N LEU A 34 -7.46 11.52 -1.36
CA LEU A 34 -7.62 10.60 -2.49
C LEU A 34 -6.83 9.30 -2.27
N VAL A 35 -5.57 9.39 -1.85
CA VAL A 35 -4.73 8.22 -1.62
C VAL A 35 -5.32 7.35 -0.52
N HIS A 36 -5.76 7.95 0.60
CA HIS A 36 -6.37 7.22 1.69
C HIS A 36 -7.62 6.46 1.23
N MET A 37 -8.54 7.12 0.53
CA MET A 37 -9.73 6.48 -0.02
C MET A 37 -9.41 5.35 -1.00
N LEU A 38 -8.43 5.55 -1.89
CA LEU A 38 -8.04 4.52 -2.85
C LEU A 38 -7.40 3.32 -2.16
N LEU A 39 -6.64 3.55 -1.09
CA LEU A 39 -6.08 2.46 -0.28
C LEU A 39 -7.18 1.65 0.39
N GLU A 40 -8.21 2.28 0.96
CA GLU A 40 -9.36 1.57 1.53
C GLU A 40 -10.13 0.73 0.49
N GLU A 41 -10.19 1.17 -0.78
CA GLU A 41 -10.87 0.41 -1.84
C GLU A 41 -10.06 -0.82 -2.29
N VAL A 42 -8.72 -0.73 -2.30
CA VAL A 42 -7.84 -1.74 -2.91
C VAL A 42 -7.13 -2.65 -1.91
N VAL A 43 -6.99 -2.23 -0.65
CA VAL A 43 -6.40 -3.03 0.42
C VAL A 43 -7.49 -3.90 1.02
N ASP A 44 -7.45 -5.20 0.69
CA ASP A 44 -8.45 -6.18 1.14
C ASP A 44 -8.27 -6.55 2.62
N GLU A 45 -7.02 -6.66 3.08
CA GLU A 45 -6.70 -7.07 4.44
C GLU A 45 -5.39 -6.40 4.92
N GLU A 46 -5.39 -5.93 6.16
CA GLU A 46 -4.17 -5.60 6.89
C GLU A 46 -3.66 -6.87 7.58
N ILE A 47 -2.53 -7.40 7.10
CA ILE A 47 -1.92 -8.61 7.67
C ILE A 47 -0.84 -8.18 8.65
N ASP A 48 -1.13 -8.29 9.94
CA ASP A 48 -0.13 -8.18 11.01
C ASP A 48 0.66 -9.49 11.08
N MET A 49 1.96 -9.43 10.77
CA MET A 49 2.84 -10.60 10.78
C MET A 49 3.81 -10.51 11.96
N ASN A 50 3.69 -11.45 12.89
CA ASN A 50 4.67 -11.59 13.96
C ASN A 50 5.83 -12.53 13.56
N GLU A 51 6.91 -12.49 14.35
CA GLU A 51 8.13 -13.27 14.11
C GLU A 51 7.86 -14.79 13.95
N ARG A 52 6.90 -15.33 14.72
CA ARG A 52 6.56 -16.76 14.65
C ARG A 52 5.88 -17.13 13.34
N GLU A 53 5.05 -16.26 12.80
CA GLU A 53 4.38 -16.45 11.51
C GLU A 53 5.38 -16.36 10.35
N ILE A 54 6.33 -15.42 10.44
CA ILE A 54 7.44 -15.31 9.49
C ILE A 54 8.29 -16.58 9.52
N GLU A 55 8.69 -17.06 10.69
CA GLU A 55 9.43 -18.32 10.82
C GLU A 55 8.66 -19.53 10.28
N ALA A 56 7.35 -19.59 10.52
CA ALA A 56 6.49 -20.64 9.99
C ALA A 56 6.41 -20.60 8.46
N ALA A 57 6.29 -19.40 7.86
CA ALA A 57 6.29 -19.22 6.42
C ALA A 57 7.63 -19.64 5.79
N LEU A 58 8.75 -19.22 6.37
CA LEU A 58 10.10 -19.58 5.90
C LEU A 58 10.33 -21.10 5.95
N ARG A 59 9.85 -21.79 6.99
CA ARG A 59 9.96 -23.25 7.10
C ARG A 59 9.23 -24.00 5.99
N ARG A 60 8.21 -23.40 5.37
CA ARG A 60 7.45 -23.99 4.25
C ARG A 60 8.14 -23.84 2.90
N ILE A 61 9.19 -23.02 2.78
CA ILE A 61 9.97 -22.87 1.54
C ILE A 61 10.78 -24.15 1.31
N PRO A 62 10.54 -24.92 0.23
CA PRO A 62 11.20 -26.20 0.02
C PRO A 62 12.72 -26.09 -0.18
N ASP A 63 13.15 -25.04 -0.91
CA ASP A 63 14.56 -24.80 -1.18
C ASP A 63 15.29 -24.26 0.06
N TYR A 64 16.41 -24.91 0.39
CA TYR A 64 17.20 -24.55 1.57
C TYR A 64 18.00 -23.26 1.38
N GLN A 65 18.52 -23.01 0.18
CA GLN A 65 19.29 -21.81 -0.12
C GLN A 65 18.39 -20.58 -0.10
N ASP A 66 17.21 -20.66 -0.70
CA ASP A 66 16.23 -19.57 -0.67
C ASP A 66 15.83 -19.23 0.78
N ARG A 67 15.59 -20.26 1.59
CA ARG A 67 15.28 -20.10 3.01
C ARG A 67 16.40 -19.41 3.78
N GLN A 68 17.66 -19.80 3.55
CA GLN A 68 18.83 -19.20 4.20
C GLN A 68 19.03 -17.74 3.79
N ILE A 69 18.86 -17.41 2.51
CA ILE A 69 18.99 -16.04 2.00
C ILE A 69 17.95 -15.14 2.67
N LEU A 70 16.69 -15.56 2.69
CA LEU A 70 15.60 -14.79 3.29
C LEU A 70 15.79 -14.62 4.81
N GLN A 71 16.20 -15.68 5.52
CA GLN A 71 16.50 -15.59 6.96
C GLN A 71 17.65 -14.64 7.28
N ASN A 72 18.68 -14.59 6.44
CA ASN A 72 19.80 -13.66 6.63
C ASN A 72 19.38 -12.22 6.31
N TYR A 73 18.54 -12.03 5.30
CA TYR A 73 18.01 -10.71 4.94
C TYR A 73 17.10 -10.14 6.02
N ILE A 74 16.21 -10.94 6.60
CA ILE A 74 15.34 -10.52 7.71
C ILE A 74 16.19 -10.09 8.91
N ARG A 75 17.16 -10.91 9.32
CA ARG A 75 18.09 -10.56 10.41
C ARG A 75 18.86 -9.27 10.17
N TYR A 76 19.21 -8.99 8.91
CA TYR A 76 19.84 -7.72 8.54
C TYR A 76 18.88 -6.54 8.70
N LEU A 77 17.65 -6.64 8.19
CA LEU A 77 16.64 -5.59 8.32
C LEU A 77 16.30 -5.28 9.78
N GLU A 78 16.15 -6.32 10.62
CA GLU A 78 15.92 -6.17 12.06
C GLU A 78 17.06 -5.43 12.76
N ARG A 79 18.30 -5.65 12.33
CA ARG A 79 19.46 -4.94 12.86
C ARG A 79 19.43 -3.46 12.45
N VAL A 80 19.17 -3.18 11.16
CA VAL A 80 19.12 -1.80 10.64
C VAL A 80 17.97 -1.00 11.24
N HIS A 81 16.83 -1.64 11.51
CA HIS A 81 15.67 -0.92 12.05
C HIS A 81 15.82 -0.57 13.55
N ARG A 82 16.76 -1.20 14.27
CA ARG A 82 17.06 -0.91 15.68
C ARG A 82 18.15 0.17 15.86
N GLU A 83 18.78 0.61 14.78
CA GLU A 83 19.77 1.71 14.74
C GLU A 83 19.10 3.04 14.34
#